data_AF-A0A9E0PRM1-F1
#
_entry.id   AF-A0A9E0PRM1-F1
#
_cell.length_a   1.000
_cell.length_b   1.000
_cell.length_c   1.000
_cell.angle_alpha   90.00
_cell.angle_beta   90.00
_cell.angle_gamma   90.00
#
_symmetry.space_group_name_H-M   'P 1'
#
loop_
_entity.id
_entity.type
_entity.pdbx_description
1 polymer ?
#
loop_
_entity_poly.entity_id
_entity_poly.type
_entity_poly.pdbx_seq_one_letter_code
_entity_poly.pdbx_strand_id
1 'polypeptide(L)'
;MKSRHTQPISQEQIAFVLTVVLFVIFSFMLPNFLAAKNILSLLRSVAVLGMLGLGIQVVVLGRGIDLSMVANMTISVAWTVQLVTRGEPLSLALMIGIGFSLVAGLINGLLIAYVGIPPHFAMFAMGAFIYWFGFAHLITDTDVVYVPQPIGWILELGQGAFLGFPMPIIVVAFTALIGYLFLKYTKPGRFIVAVGDNIAVARIGAIAVRPILALQYCLSGAIAFLAGVITATSVQAMNTRVVGPNLIYNVSQKKVVIARSLVQKLKRILFDVPMRGVDAGANAELHRVIDGLADVGLVVVMISSYLPEVLKLSGRVLVSRQGRIVDEFSFDEATEEKILLTAVH
;
A
#
# COMPACT_ATOMS: atom_id res chain seq x y z
N MET A 1 25.21 -24.44 -28.07
CA MET A 1 24.50 -23.27 -28.66
C MET A 1 23.77 -22.54 -27.54
N LYS A 2 24.25 -21.35 -27.14
CA LYS A 2 23.54 -20.47 -26.18
C LYS A 2 22.34 -19.85 -26.89
N SER A 3 21.13 -20.32 -26.61
CA SER A 3 19.92 -19.63 -27.05
C SER A 3 19.85 -18.29 -26.30
N ARG A 4 19.75 -17.19 -27.05
CA ARG A 4 19.45 -15.88 -26.50
C ARG A 4 18.00 -15.93 -26.00
N HIS A 5 17.81 -16.11 -24.70
CA HIS A 5 16.55 -15.77 -24.05
C HIS A 5 16.30 -14.28 -24.24
N THR A 6 15.47 -13.92 -25.22
CA THR A 6 14.81 -12.62 -25.25
C THR A 6 13.97 -12.55 -23.98
N GLN A 7 14.37 -11.72 -23.01
CA GLN A 7 13.54 -11.51 -21.82
C GLN A 7 12.16 -11.03 -22.28
N PRO A 8 11.06 -11.65 -21.82
CA PRO A 8 9.73 -11.17 -22.16
C PRO A 8 9.58 -9.73 -21.67
N ILE A 9 9.02 -8.87 -22.53
CA ILE A 9 8.78 -7.45 -22.23
C ILE A 9 7.98 -7.37 -20.92
N SER A 10 8.44 -6.57 -19.96
CA SER A 10 7.75 -6.45 -18.67
C SER A 10 6.40 -5.75 -18.83
N GLN A 11 5.43 -6.03 -17.96
CA GLN A 11 4.13 -5.34 -17.97
C GLN A 11 4.29 -3.81 -17.85
N GLU A 12 5.29 -3.35 -17.11
CA GLU A 12 5.62 -1.93 -16.98
C GLU A 12 6.07 -1.32 -18.31
N GLN A 13 6.92 -2.03 -19.06
CA GLN A 13 7.37 -1.60 -20.39
C GLN A 13 6.21 -1.57 -21.38
N ILE A 14 5.33 -2.57 -21.37
CA ILE A 14 4.12 -2.58 -22.21
C ILE A 14 3.23 -1.38 -21.86
N ALA A 15 2.95 -1.14 -20.58
CA ALA A 15 2.13 -0.02 -20.13
C ALA A 15 2.75 1.33 -20.51
N PHE A 16 4.07 1.48 -20.38
CA PHE A 16 4.79 2.68 -20.77
C PHE A 16 4.70 2.93 -22.27
N VAL A 17 5.02 1.92 -23.10
CA VAL A 17 4.93 2.03 -24.56
C VAL A 17 3.50 2.36 -24.98
N LEU A 18 2.50 1.70 -24.40
CA LEU A 18 1.10 1.94 -24.70
C LEU A 18 0.66 3.36 -24.30
N THR A 19 1.16 3.87 -23.17
CA THR A 19 0.91 5.26 -22.74
C THR A 19 1.52 6.26 -23.71
N VAL A 20 2.76 6.04 -24.17
CA VAL A 20 3.43 6.91 -25.16
C VAL A 20 2.66 6.88 -26.48
N VAL A 21 2.28 5.70 -26.97
CA VAL A 21 1.51 5.56 -28.21
C VAL A 21 0.16 6.28 -28.10
N LEU A 22 -0.59 6.07 -27.02
CA LEU A 22 -1.86 6.78 -26.80
C LEU A 22 -1.66 8.30 -26.70
N PHE A 23 -0.61 8.77 -26.04
CA PHE A 23 -0.31 10.19 -25.94
C PHE A 23 -0.04 10.81 -27.32
N VAL A 24 0.73 10.13 -28.17
CA VAL A 24 1.00 10.56 -29.53
C VAL A 24 -0.30 10.60 -30.35
N ILE A 25 -1.10 9.52 -30.31
CA ILE A 25 -2.38 9.47 -31.03
C ILE A 25 -3.30 10.62 -30.58
N PHE A 26 -3.47 10.83 -29.28
CA PHE A 26 -4.32 11.89 -28.75
C PHE A 26 -3.79 13.29 -29.07
N SER A 27 -2.47 13.47 -29.16
CA SER A 27 -1.89 14.75 -29.58
C SER A 27 -2.29 15.19 -31.00
N PHE A 28 -2.54 14.22 -31.89
CA PHE A 28 -2.99 14.48 -33.26
C PHE A 28 -4.51 14.46 -33.41
N MET A 29 -5.22 13.57 -32.69
CA MET A 29 -6.66 13.37 -32.89
C MET A 29 -7.54 14.29 -32.06
N LEU A 30 -7.06 14.79 -30.92
CA LEU A 30 -7.85 15.61 -30.01
C LEU A 30 -7.43 17.09 -30.09
N PRO A 31 -8.34 18.00 -30.50
CA PRO A 31 -8.05 19.43 -30.49
C PRO A 31 -7.77 19.89 -29.06
N ASN A 32 -6.78 20.77 -28.89
CA ASN A 32 -6.32 21.30 -27.61
C ASN A 32 -5.74 20.27 -26.62
N PHE A 33 -5.40 19.05 -27.07
CA PHE A 33 -4.78 18.06 -26.19
C PHE A 33 -3.48 18.55 -25.56
N LEU A 34 -2.61 19.17 -26.37
CA LEU A 34 -1.35 19.79 -25.92
C LEU A 34 -1.52 21.20 -25.35
N ALA A 35 -2.75 21.72 -25.24
CA ALA A 35 -2.96 23.03 -24.66
C ALA A 35 -2.55 23.02 -23.18
N ALA A 36 -1.89 24.10 -22.74
CA ALA A 36 -1.41 24.22 -21.36
C ALA A 36 -2.53 23.97 -20.34
N LYS A 37 -3.76 24.46 -20.58
CA LYS A 37 -4.91 24.21 -19.70
C LYS A 37 -5.26 22.72 -19.57
N ASN A 38 -5.20 21.95 -20.66
CA ASN A 38 -5.49 20.52 -20.63
C ASN A 38 -4.39 19.76 -19.87
N ILE A 39 -3.12 20.06 -20.17
CA ILE A 39 -1.97 19.47 -19.47
C ILE A 39 -2.05 19.75 -17.96
N LEU A 40 -2.34 20.99 -17.56
CA LEU A 40 -2.47 21.36 -16.15
C LEU A 40 -3.65 20.67 -15.47
N SER A 41 -4.77 20.46 -16.17
CA SER A 41 -5.90 19.68 -15.63
C SER A 41 -5.56 18.20 -15.48
N LEU A 42 -4.90 17.59 -16.47
CA LEU A 42 -4.44 16.20 -16.39
C LEU A 42 -3.47 16.01 -15.21
N LEU A 43 -2.52 16.93 -15.05
CA LEU A 43 -1.56 16.89 -13.94
C LEU A 43 -2.27 16.99 -12.58
N ARG A 44 -3.30 17.84 -12.44
CA ARG A 44 -4.09 17.95 -11.21
C ARG A 44 -4.84 16.66 -10.90
N SER A 45 -5.46 16.03 -11.90
CA SER A 45 -6.16 14.74 -11.72
C SER A 45 -5.20 13.61 -11.31
N VAL A 46 -4.00 13.56 -11.90
CA VAL A 46 -2.97 12.56 -11.55
C VAL A 46 -2.43 12.81 -10.13
N ALA A 47 -2.29 14.06 -9.71
CA ALA A 47 -1.81 14.41 -8.38
C ALA A 47 -2.69 13.80 -7.26
N VAL A 48 -4.02 13.85 -7.41
CA VAL A 48 -4.95 13.24 -6.43
C VAL A 48 -4.71 11.73 -6.30
N LEU A 49 -4.61 11.02 -7.42
CA LEU A 49 -4.31 9.58 -7.40
C LEU A 49 -2.93 9.29 -6.80
N GLY A 50 -1.93 10.12 -7.10
CA GLY A 50 -0.60 10.04 -6.49
C GLY A 50 -0.65 10.21 -4.98
N MET A 51 -1.43 11.16 -4.47
CA MET A 51 -1.61 11.37 -3.03
C MET A 51 -2.23 10.17 -2.34
N LEU A 52 -3.29 9.60 -2.92
CA LEU A 52 -3.90 8.37 -2.40
C LEU A 52 -2.89 7.21 -2.44
N GLY A 53 -2.07 7.13 -3.49
CA GLY A 53 -0.97 6.15 -3.58
C GLY A 53 0.01 6.25 -2.41
N LEU A 54 0.39 7.47 -1.99
CA LEU A 54 1.25 7.68 -0.82
C LEU A 54 0.58 7.21 0.49
N GLY A 55 -0.72 7.42 0.64
CA GLY A 55 -1.48 6.94 1.81
C GLY A 55 -1.48 5.42 1.90
N ILE A 56 -1.84 4.75 0.79
CA ILE A 56 -1.83 3.29 0.69
C ILE A 56 -0.42 2.73 0.89
N GLN A 57 0.62 3.40 0.39
CA GLN A 57 2.01 2.96 0.56
C GLN A 57 2.36 2.74 2.04
N VAL A 58 1.98 3.66 2.92
CA VAL A 58 2.29 3.56 4.36
C VAL A 58 1.70 2.28 4.99
N VAL A 59 0.49 1.91 4.56
CA VAL A 59 -0.22 0.71 5.05
C VAL A 59 0.31 -0.57 4.39
N VAL A 60 0.62 -0.51 3.10
CA VAL A 60 1.17 -1.64 2.34
C VAL A 60 2.56 -2.03 2.83
N LEU A 61 3.37 -1.05 3.25
CA LEU A 61 4.65 -1.32 3.88
C LEU A 61 4.48 -2.24 5.10
N GLY A 62 3.44 -2.08 5.91
CA GLY A 62 3.14 -2.97 7.04
C GLY A 62 2.35 -4.24 6.69
N ARG A 63 2.27 -4.62 5.41
CA ARG A 63 1.44 -5.73 4.88
C ARG A 63 -0.07 -5.54 5.04
N GLY A 64 -0.53 -4.32 5.29
CA GLY A 64 -1.95 -3.98 5.33
C GLY A 64 -2.51 -3.62 3.95
N ILE A 65 -3.82 -3.38 3.90
CA ILE A 65 -4.51 -2.75 2.78
C ILE A 65 -5.52 -1.78 3.38
N ASP A 66 -5.66 -0.57 2.83
CA ASP A 66 -6.68 0.41 3.23
C ASP A 66 -7.57 0.79 2.05
N LEU A 67 -8.70 0.08 1.90
CA LEU A 67 -9.73 0.41 0.91
C LEU A 67 -10.72 1.46 1.43
N SER A 68 -10.78 1.68 2.74
CA SER A 68 -11.68 2.65 3.36
C SER A 68 -11.24 4.10 3.11
N MET A 69 -9.99 4.28 2.69
CA MET A 69 -9.35 5.57 2.44
C MET A 69 -10.16 6.48 1.49
N VAL A 70 -10.81 5.93 0.46
CA VAL A 70 -11.65 6.72 -0.47
C VAL A 70 -12.95 7.20 0.20
N ALA A 71 -13.57 6.34 1.02
CA ALA A 71 -14.74 6.72 1.81
C ALA A 71 -14.36 7.80 2.83
N ASN A 72 -13.23 7.60 3.50
CA ASN A 72 -12.71 8.53 4.48
C ASN A 72 -12.41 9.90 3.84
N MET A 73 -11.66 9.94 2.74
CA MET A 73 -11.39 11.13 1.92
C MET A 73 -12.69 11.89 1.59
N THR A 74 -13.67 11.18 1.04
CA THR A 74 -14.88 11.78 0.50
C THR A 74 -15.78 12.34 1.60
N ILE A 75 -16.08 11.55 2.62
CA ILE A 75 -17.02 11.92 3.68
C ILE A 75 -16.44 12.99 4.60
N SER A 76 -15.19 12.84 5.03
CA SER A 76 -14.55 13.81 5.95
C SER A 76 -14.51 15.22 5.34
N VAL A 77 -14.21 15.31 4.04
CA VAL A 77 -14.12 16.60 3.34
C VAL A 77 -15.48 17.12 2.92
N ALA A 78 -16.41 16.26 2.48
CA ALA A 78 -17.78 16.68 2.24
C ALA A 78 -18.42 17.28 3.51
N TRP A 79 -18.18 16.67 4.67
CA TRP A 79 -18.62 17.21 5.95
C TRP A 79 -17.93 18.53 6.29
N THR A 80 -16.61 18.62 6.09
CA THR A 80 -15.85 19.87 6.25
C THR A 80 -16.47 21.02 5.44
N VAL A 81 -16.68 20.78 4.14
CA VAL A 81 -17.24 21.80 3.24
C VAL A 81 -18.64 22.20 3.69
N GLN A 82 -19.45 21.23 4.11
CA GLN A 82 -20.81 21.52 4.56
C GLN A 82 -20.85 22.31 5.87
N LEU A 83 -19.93 22.07 6.81
CA LEU A 83 -19.80 22.88 8.02
C LEU A 83 -19.51 24.34 7.66
N VAL A 84 -18.61 24.58 6.71
CA VAL A 84 -18.33 25.94 6.21
C VAL A 84 -19.58 26.54 5.55
N THR A 85 -20.32 25.77 4.75
CA THR A 85 -21.57 26.23 4.13
C THR A 85 -22.64 26.61 5.17
N ARG A 86 -22.63 25.97 6.35
CA ARG A 86 -23.51 26.32 7.48
C ARG A 86 -23.05 27.56 8.27
N GLY A 87 -21.91 28.15 7.91
CA GLY A 87 -21.36 29.34 8.55
C GLY A 87 -20.27 29.08 9.58
N GLU A 88 -19.83 27.83 9.74
CA GLU A 88 -18.73 27.53 10.66
C GLU A 88 -17.38 28.06 10.15
N PRO A 89 -16.47 28.52 11.04
CA PRO A 89 -15.14 28.95 10.65
C PRO A 89 -14.36 27.83 9.94
N LEU A 90 -13.63 28.18 8.87
CA LEU A 90 -12.84 27.22 8.08
C LEU A 90 -11.88 26.39 8.94
N SER A 91 -11.19 27.02 9.90
CA SER A 91 -10.24 26.34 10.78
C SER A 91 -10.92 25.26 11.63
N LEU A 92 -12.08 25.58 12.21
CA LEU A 92 -12.86 24.64 13.00
C LEU A 92 -13.38 23.49 12.13
N ALA A 93 -13.92 23.81 10.96
CA ALA A 93 -14.38 22.80 10.00
C ALA A 93 -13.24 21.84 9.60
N LEU A 94 -12.04 22.36 9.31
CA LEU A 94 -10.87 21.54 8.98
C LEU A 94 -10.41 20.66 10.13
N MET A 95 -10.44 21.18 11.37
CA MET A 95 -10.10 20.40 12.56
C MET A 95 -11.09 19.25 12.79
N ILE A 96 -12.39 19.50 12.58
CA ILE A 96 -13.43 18.46 12.69
C ILE A 96 -13.24 17.41 11.59
N GLY A 97 -13.02 17.84 10.34
CA GLY A 97 -12.81 16.97 9.20
C GLY A 97 -11.58 16.05 9.34
N ILE A 98 -10.42 16.63 9.67
CA ILE A 98 -9.20 15.83 9.90
C ILE A 98 -9.34 14.96 11.14
N GLY A 99 -10.01 15.45 12.20
CA GLY A 99 -10.29 14.69 13.42
C GLY A 99 -11.11 13.44 13.12
N PHE A 100 -12.20 13.57 12.37
CA PHE A 100 -13.00 12.45 11.88
C PHE A 100 -12.14 11.45 11.11
N SER A 101 -11.31 11.96 10.19
CA SER A 101 -10.46 11.10 9.35
C SER A 101 -9.42 10.30 10.15
N LEU A 102 -8.78 10.95 11.13
CA LEU A 102 -7.81 10.33 12.04
C LEU A 102 -8.48 9.30 12.95
N VAL A 103 -9.67 9.60 13.47
CA VAL A 103 -10.43 8.66 14.31
C VAL A 103 -10.87 7.44 13.50
N ALA A 104 -11.38 7.63 12.28
CA ALA A 104 -11.73 6.53 11.40
C ALA A 104 -10.52 5.63 11.09
N GLY A 105 -9.36 6.24 10.76
CA GLY A 105 -8.10 5.54 10.55
C GLY A 105 -7.60 4.81 11.80
N LEU A 106 -7.75 5.41 12.98
CA LEU A 106 -7.40 4.78 14.25
C LEU A 106 -8.29 3.56 14.53
N ILE A 107 -9.60 3.67 14.35
CA ILE A 107 -10.55 2.55 14.53
C ILE A 107 -10.17 1.40 13.60
N ASN A 108 -9.92 1.67 12.32
CA ASN A 108 -9.41 0.68 11.36
C ASN A 108 -8.16 -0.04 11.89
N GLY A 109 -7.20 0.76 12.36
CA GLY A 109 -5.97 0.29 12.94
C GLY A 109 -6.17 -0.60 14.17
N LEU A 110 -7.08 -0.22 15.06
CA LEU A 110 -7.40 -0.98 16.28
C LEU A 110 -8.12 -2.30 15.97
N LEU A 111 -9.07 -2.30 15.02
CA LEU A 111 -9.77 -3.51 14.56
C LEU A 111 -8.78 -4.53 14.00
N ILE A 112 -7.80 -4.09 13.23
CA ILE A 112 -6.81 -5.00 12.65
C ILE A 112 -5.78 -5.43 13.69
N ALA A 113 -5.26 -4.50 14.50
CA ALA A 113 -4.14 -4.76 15.39
C ALA A 113 -4.53 -5.51 16.68
N TYR A 114 -5.69 -5.20 17.25
CA TYR A 114 -6.13 -5.72 18.55
C TYR A 114 -7.26 -6.74 18.42
N VAL A 115 -8.25 -6.48 17.57
CA VAL A 115 -9.35 -7.43 17.36
C VAL A 115 -8.92 -8.56 16.42
N GLY A 116 -7.92 -8.33 15.56
CA GLY A 116 -7.39 -9.35 14.65
C GLY A 116 -8.28 -9.61 13.44
N ILE A 117 -9.16 -8.66 13.09
CA ILE A 117 -9.99 -8.77 11.89
C ILE A 117 -9.09 -8.73 10.65
N PRO A 118 -9.25 -9.64 9.68
CA PRO A 118 -8.47 -9.58 8.46
C PRO A 118 -8.68 -8.23 7.73
N PRO A 119 -7.62 -7.56 7.26
CA PRO A 119 -7.71 -6.18 6.76
C PRO A 119 -8.77 -5.97 5.68
N HIS A 120 -8.95 -6.93 4.77
CA HIS A 120 -9.90 -6.76 3.66
C HIS A 120 -11.33 -6.62 4.18
N PHE A 121 -11.75 -7.46 5.12
CA PHE A 121 -13.08 -7.38 5.73
C PHE A 121 -13.26 -6.09 6.54
N ALA A 122 -12.26 -5.75 7.36
CA ALA A 122 -12.30 -4.54 8.18
C ALA A 122 -12.47 -3.29 7.31
N MET A 123 -11.69 -3.16 6.24
CA MET A 123 -11.71 -1.97 5.39
C MET A 123 -12.98 -1.85 4.55
N PHE A 124 -13.53 -2.96 4.04
CA PHE A 124 -14.81 -2.93 3.33
C PHE A 124 -15.95 -2.51 4.25
N ALA A 125 -16.02 -3.13 5.44
CA ALA A 125 -17.05 -2.80 6.43
C ALA A 125 -16.92 -1.34 6.89
N MET A 126 -15.71 -0.88 7.21
CA MET A 126 -15.47 0.48 7.66
C MET A 126 -15.67 1.51 6.55
N GLY A 127 -15.30 1.21 5.30
CA GLY A 127 -15.58 2.08 4.16
C GLY A 127 -17.10 2.26 3.95
N ALA A 128 -17.86 1.16 4.02
CA ALA A 128 -19.32 1.21 3.94
C ALA A 128 -19.94 1.94 5.13
N PHE A 129 -19.42 1.72 6.35
CA PHE A 129 -19.87 2.41 7.54
C PHE A 129 -19.60 3.92 7.48
N ILE A 130 -18.38 4.34 7.13
CA ILE A 130 -18.01 5.75 6.98
C ILE A 130 -18.93 6.43 5.97
N TYR A 131 -19.16 5.78 4.82
CA TYR A 131 -20.07 6.28 3.79
C TYR A 131 -21.50 6.42 4.30
N TRP A 132 -22.06 5.34 4.85
CA TRP A 132 -23.43 5.31 5.36
C TRP A 132 -23.65 6.30 6.50
N PHE A 133 -22.76 6.30 7.50
CA PHE A 133 -22.83 7.20 8.65
C PHE A 133 -22.71 8.67 8.20
N GLY A 134 -21.74 8.95 7.33
CA GLY A 134 -21.52 10.26 6.77
C GLY A 134 -22.71 10.79 5.98
N PHE A 135 -23.25 9.98 5.09
CA PHE A 135 -24.40 10.36 4.28
C PHE A 135 -25.68 10.52 5.11
N ALA A 136 -25.92 9.64 6.08
CA ALA A 136 -27.15 9.65 6.87
C ALA A 136 -27.18 10.74 7.96
N HIS A 137 -26.03 11.11 8.54
CA HIS A 137 -25.98 11.98 9.72
C HIS A 137 -25.18 13.27 9.53
N LEU A 138 -24.15 13.24 8.68
CA LEU A 138 -23.22 14.36 8.56
C LEU A 138 -23.58 15.26 7.38
N ILE A 139 -23.98 14.66 6.25
CA ILE A 139 -24.29 15.31 4.98
C ILE A 139 -25.81 15.46 4.82
N THR A 140 -26.28 16.57 4.25
CA THR A 140 -27.71 16.84 4.09
C THR A 140 -28.15 16.53 2.66
N ASP A 141 -28.76 15.35 2.47
CA ASP A 141 -29.55 14.88 1.30
C ASP A 141 -29.08 15.32 -0.10
N THR A 142 -27.77 15.46 -0.28
CA THR A 142 -27.16 15.86 -1.54
C THR A 142 -25.98 14.95 -1.85
N ASP A 143 -26.00 14.38 -3.06
CA ASP A 143 -24.90 13.55 -3.56
C ASP A 143 -23.64 14.37 -3.87
N VAL A 144 -23.80 15.69 -4.05
CA VAL A 144 -22.72 16.60 -4.41
C VAL A 144 -22.75 17.79 -3.47
N VAL A 145 -21.68 17.96 -2.71
CA VAL A 145 -21.48 19.10 -1.81
C VAL A 145 -20.60 20.12 -2.52
N TYR A 146 -21.18 21.26 -2.88
CA TYR A 146 -20.46 22.35 -3.55
C TYR A 146 -19.60 23.14 -2.55
N VAL A 147 -18.40 23.50 -2.98
CA VAL A 147 -17.49 24.33 -2.18
C VAL A 147 -18.00 25.77 -2.18
N PRO A 148 -18.35 26.35 -1.01
CA PRO A 148 -18.82 27.73 -0.95
C PRO A 148 -17.72 28.69 -1.41
N GLN A 149 -18.11 29.80 -2.04
CA GLN A 149 -17.18 30.85 -2.44
C GLN A 149 -17.54 32.13 -1.70
N PRO A 150 -16.59 32.76 -0.98
CA PRO A 150 -15.18 32.37 -0.79
C PRO A 150 -14.98 31.34 0.35
N ILE A 151 -14.16 30.30 0.13
CA ILE A 151 -13.76 29.33 1.20
C ILE A 151 -12.41 29.66 1.86
N GLY A 152 -11.73 30.73 1.42
CA GLY A 152 -10.43 31.15 1.96
C GLY A 152 -9.23 30.46 1.28
N TRP A 153 -8.10 30.42 2.00
CA TRP A 153 -6.78 30.01 1.46
C TRP A 153 -6.73 28.58 0.91
N ILE A 154 -7.63 27.70 1.36
CA ILE A 154 -7.67 26.30 0.90
C ILE A 154 -7.97 26.18 -0.59
N LEU A 155 -8.64 27.17 -1.19
CA LEU A 155 -8.89 27.22 -2.63
C LEU A 155 -7.59 27.22 -3.45
N GLU A 156 -6.54 27.86 -2.93
CA GLU A 156 -5.22 27.90 -3.58
C GLU A 156 -4.55 26.53 -3.62
N LEU A 157 -4.90 25.61 -2.70
CA LEU A 157 -4.37 24.24 -2.74
C LEU A 157 -4.83 23.45 -3.96
N GLY A 158 -6.05 23.69 -4.44
CA GLY A 158 -6.62 22.99 -5.60
C GLY A 158 -6.43 23.75 -6.92
N GLN A 159 -6.53 25.08 -6.89
CA GLN A 159 -6.54 25.91 -8.10
C GLN A 159 -5.30 26.78 -8.27
N GLY A 160 -4.53 26.97 -7.20
CA GLY A 160 -3.33 27.80 -7.23
C GLY A 160 -2.21 27.17 -8.06
N ALA A 161 -1.23 28.01 -8.37
CA ALA A 161 0.00 27.61 -8.99
C ALA A 161 1.17 28.30 -8.29
N PHE A 162 2.28 27.60 -8.13
CA PHE A 162 3.50 28.15 -7.57
C PHE A 162 4.66 27.79 -8.49
N LEU A 163 5.45 28.80 -8.88
CA LEU A 163 6.55 28.67 -9.85
C LEU A 163 6.14 27.97 -11.16
N GLY A 164 4.91 28.20 -11.63
CA GLY A 164 4.37 27.60 -12.86
C GLY A 164 3.84 26.16 -12.71
N PHE A 165 3.97 25.56 -11.53
CA PHE A 165 3.44 24.22 -11.24
C PHE A 165 2.10 24.29 -10.50
N PRO A 166 1.12 23.44 -10.85
CA PRO A 166 -0.12 23.31 -10.09
C PRO A 166 0.16 23.00 -8.62
N MET A 167 -0.50 23.71 -7.71
CA MET A 167 -0.36 23.51 -6.27
C MET A 167 -0.62 22.06 -5.85
N PRO A 168 -1.58 21.30 -6.43
CA PRO A 168 -1.76 19.87 -6.11
C PRO A 168 -0.49 19.02 -6.26
N ILE A 169 0.33 19.26 -7.29
CA ILE A 169 1.58 18.52 -7.51
C ILE A 169 2.60 18.85 -6.41
N ILE A 170 2.66 20.11 -6.01
CA ILE A 170 3.58 20.56 -4.97
C ILE A 170 3.19 19.96 -3.63
N VAL A 171 1.90 19.92 -3.30
CA VAL A 171 1.42 19.29 -2.07
C VAL A 171 1.71 17.80 -2.08
N VAL A 172 1.53 17.10 -3.21
CA VAL A 172 1.96 15.69 -3.36
C VAL A 172 3.46 15.52 -3.13
N ALA A 173 4.30 16.32 -3.80
CA ALA A 173 5.75 16.23 -3.67
C ALA A 173 6.21 16.51 -2.24
N PHE A 174 5.61 17.50 -1.58
CA PHE A 174 5.87 17.83 -0.18
C PHE A 174 5.43 16.70 0.76
N THR A 175 4.26 16.10 0.51
CA THR A 175 3.75 14.97 1.28
C THR A 175 4.63 13.73 1.10
N ALA A 176 5.11 13.48 -0.13
CA ALA A 176 6.06 12.41 -0.43
C ALA A 176 7.41 12.64 0.27
N LEU A 177 7.90 13.88 0.30
CA LEU A 177 9.12 14.24 1.01
C LEU A 177 8.96 14.02 2.52
N ILE A 178 7.87 14.49 3.12
CA ILE A 178 7.57 14.25 4.53
C ILE A 178 7.48 12.75 4.81
N GLY A 179 6.75 12.01 3.98
CA GLY A 179 6.63 10.56 4.10
C GLY A 179 7.98 9.85 4.00
N TYR A 180 8.83 10.24 3.06
CA TYR A 180 10.19 9.73 2.92
C TYR A 180 11.04 10.02 4.16
N LEU A 181 11.07 11.27 4.62
CA LEU A 181 11.83 11.66 5.80
C LEU A 181 11.33 10.95 7.05
N PHE A 182 10.01 10.83 7.20
CA PHE A 182 9.36 10.10 8.27
C PHE A 182 9.79 8.62 8.27
N LEU A 183 9.61 7.92 7.15
CA LEU A 183 9.94 6.50 7.02
C LEU A 183 11.44 6.23 7.22
N LYS A 184 12.31 7.10 6.70
CA LYS A 184 13.77 6.92 6.76
C LYS A 184 14.36 7.31 8.12
N TYR A 185 14.00 8.47 8.65
CA TYR A 185 14.72 9.07 9.77
C TYR A 185 14.02 8.92 11.13
N THR A 186 12.71 8.67 11.17
CA THR A 186 12.00 8.53 12.46
C THR A 186 11.97 7.10 12.97
N LYS A 187 11.89 6.94 14.30
CA LYS A 187 11.70 5.62 14.96
C LYS A 187 10.42 4.90 14.49
N PRO A 188 9.21 5.50 14.54
CA PRO A 188 8.00 4.84 14.07
C PRO A 188 8.08 4.49 12.57
N GLY A 189 8.68 5.33 11.74
CA GLY A 189 8.89 5.05 10.31
C GLY A 189 9.70 3.78 10.06
N ARG A 190 10.84 3.63 10.74
CA ARG A 190 11.66 2.40 10.66
C ARG A 190 10.92 1.18 11.18
N PHE A 191 10.09 1.33 12.21
CA PHE A 191 9.27 0.24 12.73
C PHE A 191 8.17 -0.19 11.76
N ILE A 192 7.58 0.73 10.98
CA ILE A 192 6.61 0.38 9.92
C ILE A 192 7.27 -0.56 8.90
N VAL A 193 8.47 -0.21 8.43
CA VAL A 193 9.23 -1.04 7.48
C VAL A 193 9.61 -2.39 8.09
N ALA A 194 10.12 -2.40 9.33
CA ALA A 194 10.51 -3.64 10.01
C ALA A 194 9.34 -4.60 10.27
N VAL A 195 8.17 -4.06 10.65
CA VAL A 195 6.93 -4.83 10.79
C VAL A 195 6.50 -5.44 9.45
N GLY A 196 6.70 -4.67 8.38
CA GLY A 196 6.48 -5.07 6.99
C GLY A 196 7.32 -6.25 6.52
N ASP A 197 8.60 -6.23 6.87
CA ASP A 197 9.54 -7.29 6.51
C ASP A 197 9.15 -8.59 7.21
N ASN A 198 9.08 -8.59 8.54
CA ASN A 198 8.67 -9.74 9.33
C ASN A 198 8.11 -9.36 10.71
N ILE A 199 6.81 -9.59 10.91
CA ILE A 199 6.10 -9.32 12.16
C ILE A 199 6.69 -10.09 13.34
N ALA A 200 7.08 -11.36 13.16
CA ALA A 200 7.62 -12.18 14.25
C ALA A 200 8.99 -11.66 14.72
N VAL A 201 9.88 -11.34 13.76
CA VAL A 201 11.19 -10.75 14.06
C VAL A 201 11.05 -9.38 14.71
N ALA A 202 10.12 -8.56 14.24
CA ALA A 202 9.83 -7.26 14.85
C ALA A 202 9.40 -7.38 16.32
N ARG A 203 8.57 -8.39 16.66
CA ARG A 203 8.16 -8.65 18.06
C ARG A 203 9.33 -9.08 18.93
N ILE A 204 10.21 -9.95 18.44
CA ILE A 204 11.42 -10.36 19.15
C ILE A 204 12.35 -9.16 19.37
N GLY A 205 12.45 -8.27 18.37
CA GLY A 205 13.17 -7.00 18.46
C GLY A 205 12.51 -5.93 19.32
N ALA A 206 11.57 -6.29 20.20
CA ALA A 206 10.85 -5.43 21.12
C ALA A 206 10.05 -4.27 20.46
N ILE A 207 9.67 -4.42 19.19
CA ILE A 207 8.80 -3.44 18.51
C ILE A 207 7.36 -3.69 18.94
N ALA A 208 6.69 -2.64 19.42
CA ALA A 208 5.26 -2.66 19.70
C ALA A 208 4.44 -2.69 18.40
N VAL A 209 4.30 -3.89 17.80
CA VAL A 209 3.67 -4.08 16.48
C VAL A 209 2.25 -3.52 16.43
N ARG A 210 1.43 -3.75 17.48
CA ARG A 210 0.02 -3.36 17.47
C ARG A 210 -0.17 -1.82 17.36
N PRO A 211 0.48 -0.98 18.18
CA PRO A 211 0.48 0.46 17.98
C PRO A 211 1.00 0.91 16.61
N ILE A 212 2.02 0.24 16.06
CA ILE A 212 2.59 0.60 14.76
C ILE A 212 1.60 0.32 13.63
N LEU A 213 0.87 -0.79 13.68
CA LEU A 213 -0.23 -1.05 12.75
C LEU A 213 -1.31 0.03 12.88
N ALA A 214 -1.70 0.39 14.11
CA ALA A 214 -2.70 1.44 14.31
C ALA A 214 -2.28 2.81 13.76
N LEU A 215 -1.00 3.16 13.93
CA LEU A 215 -0.41 4.38 13.40
C LEU A 215 -0.45 4.41 11.86
N GLN A 216 -0.22 3.29 11.17
CA GLN A 216 -0.24 3.24 9.70
C GLN A 216 -1.60 3.66 9.13
N TYR A 217 -2.70 3.14 9.68
CA TYR A 217 -4.05 3.50 9.23
C TYR A 217 -4.44 4.92 9.62
N CYS A 218 -3.94 5.43 10.75
CA CYS A 218 -4.11 6.83 11.13
C CYS A 218 -3.40 7.79 10.14
N LEU A 219 -2.15 7.47 9.75
CA LEU A 219 -1.40 8.23 8.74
C LEU A 219 -2.07 8.16 7.37
N SER A 220 -2.58 6.99 6.97
CA SER A 220 -3.39 6.81 5.76
C SER A 220 -4.61 7.74 5.75
N GLY A 221 -5.36 7.80 6.85
CA GLY A 221 -6.50 8.72 7.00
C GLY A 221 -6.10 10.20 6.88
N ALA A 222 -4.97 10.61 7.49
CA ALA A 222 -4.48 11.99 7.36
C ALA A 222 -4.20 12.35 5.89
N ILE A 223 -3.54 11.46 5.15
CA ILE A 223 -3.25 11.64 3.73
C ILE A 223 -4.54 11.62 2.89
N ALA A 224 -5.50 10.76 3.25
CA ALA A 224 -6.82 10.72 2.62
C ALA A 224 -7.56 12.06 2.74
N PHE A 225 -7.54 12.67 3.92
CA PHE A 225 -8.16 13.98 4.15
C PHE A 225 -7.54 15.07 3.26
N LEU A 226 -6.21 15.12 3.20
CA LEU A 226 -5.48 16.04 2.32
C LEU A 226 -5.82 15.83 0.84
N ALA A 227 -5.89 14.58 0.38
CA ALA A 227 -6.28 14.24 -0.99
C ALA A 227 -7.71 14.73 -1.30
N GLY A 228 -8.61 14.61 -0.32
CA GLY A 228 -10.00 15.04 -0.46
C GLY A 228 -10.12 16.56 -0.52
N VAL A 229 -9.36 17.28 0.29
CA VAL A 229 -9.30 18.76 0.27
C VAL A 229 -8.86 19.24 -1.10
N ILE A 230 -7.78 18.66 -1.64
CA ILE A 230 -7.28 19.00 -2.98
C ILE A 230 -8.32 18.68 -4.04
N THR A 231 -8.98 17.53 -3.94
CA THR A 231 -10.03 17.12 -4.88
C THR A 231 -11.18 18.13 -4.87
N ALA A 232 -11.74 18.42 -3.68
CA ALA A 232 -12.87 19.33 -3.52
C ALA A 232 -12.56 20.74 -4.02
N THR A 233 -11.37 21.26 -3.73
CA THR A 233 -10.97 22.61 -4.15
C THR A 233 -10.59 22.68 -5.63
N SER A 234 -10.05 21.61 -6.20
CA SER A 234 -9.72 21.53 -7.63
C SER A 234 -10.96 21.55 -8.53
N VAL A 235 -12.03 20.84 -8.12
CA VAL A 235 -13.28 20.73 -8.91
C VAL A 235 -14.44 21.56 -8.33
N GLN A 236 -14.21 22.29 -7.24
CA GLN A 236 -15.19 23.11 -6.49
C GLN A 236 -16.41 22.33 -5.98
N ALA A 237 -16.30 21.02 -5.85
CA ALA A 237 -17.34 20.17 -5.32
C ALA A 237 -16.74 18.86 -4.80
N MET A 238 -17.42 18.22 -3.87
CA MET A 238 -17.15 16.85 -3.46
C MET A 238 -18.36 15.98 -3.78
N ASN A 239 -18.17 14.99 -4.66
CA ASN A 239 -19.22 14.03 -5.00
C ASN A 239 -19.11 12.81 -4.07
N THR A 240 -20.15 12.55 -3.29
CA THR A 240 -20.18 11.46 -2.31
C THR A 240 -20.30 10.08 -2.96
N ARG A 241 -20.90 9.99 -4.15
CA ARG A 241 -21.03 8.74 -4.91
C ARG A 241 -19.72 8.22 -5.50
N VAL A 242 -18.62 8.97 -5.37
CA VAL A 242 -17.26 8.50 -5.67
C VAL A 242 -16.93 7.25 -4.85
N VAL A 243 -17.57 7.05 -3.69
CA VAL A 243 -17.44 5.85 -2.85
C VAL A 243 -18.22 4.64 -3.41
N GLY A 244 -18.95 4.80 -4.51
CA GLY A 244 -19.63 3.71 -5.21
C GLY A 244 -18.67 2.61 -5.71
N PRO A 245 -19.22 1.45 -6.13
CA PRO A 245 -18.46 0.24 -6.44
C PRO A 245 -17.28 0.45 -7.41
N ASN A 246 -17.36 1.44 -8.28
CA ASN A 246 -16.43 1.66 -9.38
C ASN A 246 -15.05 2.18 -8.95
N LEU A 247 -14.87 2.89 -7.82
CA LEU A 247 -13.55 3.36 -7.37
C LEU A 247 -12.91 2.49 -6.30
N ILE A 248 -13.70 1.88 -5.42
CA ILE A 248 -13.22 0.83 -4.52
C ILE A 248 -12.61 -0.31 -5.36
N TYR A 249 -13.20 -0.63 -6.53
CA TYR A 249 -12.68 -1.61 -7.48
C TYR A 249 -11.49 -1.12 -8.34
N ASN A 250 -11.39 0.17 -8.68
CA ASN A 250 -10.24 0.70 -9.45
C ASN A 250 -8.95 0.82 -8.63
N VAL A 251 -9.08 1.03 -7.31
CA VAL A 251 -7.98 0.93 -6.33
C VAL A 251 -7.71 -0.54 -5.95
N SER A 252 -8.60 -1.48 -6.31
CA SER A 252 -8.56 -2.86 -5.81
C SER A 252 -7.32 -3.64 -6.23
N GLN A 253 -6.54 -3.97 -5.20
CA GLN A 253 -5.94 -5.27 -4.88
C GLN A 253 -4.90 -5.82 -5.88
N LYS A 254 -5.21 -5.93 -7.18
CA LYS A 254 -4.30 -6.49 -8.19
C LYS A 254 -3.08 -5.61 -8.42
N LYS A 255 -3.24 -4.29 -8.47
CA LYS A 255 -2.12 -3.35 -8.69
C LYS A 255 -1.16 -3.28 -7.50
N VAL A 256 -1.67 -3.45 -6.27
CA VAL A 256 -0.85 -3.41 -5.05
C VAL A 256 -0.06 -4.71 -4.85
N VAL A 257 -0.65 -5.87 -5.17
CA VAL A 257 0.06 -7.16 -5.18
C VAL A 257 1.15 -7.17 -6.27
N ILE A 258 0.88 -6.56 -7.43
CA ILE A 258 1.87 -6.39 -8.51
C ILE A 258 2.95 -5.36 -8.11
N ALA A 259 2.60 -4.21 -7.51
CA ALA A 259 3.59 -3.27 -6.99
C ALA A 259 4.46 -3.88 -5.88
N ARG A 260 3.89 -4.75 -5.04
CA ARG A 260 4.61 -5.50 -4.01
C ARG A 260 5.65 -6.46 -4.60
N SER A 261 5.35 -7.12 -5.73
CA SER A 261 6.32 -7.99 -6.41
C SER A 261 7.37 -7.22 -7.21
N LEU A 262 7.07 -6.00 -7.64
CA LEU A 262 7.98 -5.16 -8.44
C LEU A 262 8.98 -4.35 -7.59
N VAL A 263 8.60 -3.92 -6.38
CA VAL A 263 9.44 -3.06 -5.52
C VAL A 263 10.52 -3.83 -4.77
N GLN A 264 10.28 -5.11 -4.43
CA GLN A 264 11.29 -5.93 -3.79
C GLN A 264 12.04 -6.76 -4.83
N LYS A 265 13.18 -6.25 -5.32
CA LYS A 265 14.25 -7.12 -5.82
C LYS A 265 14.80 -7.93 -4.64
N LEU A 266 14.02 -8.90 -4.16
CA LEU A 266 14.51 -9.92 -3.26
C LEU A 266 15.67 -10.59 -4.01
N LYS A 267 16.85 -10.55 -3.41
CA LYS A 267 18.00 -11.35 -3.87
C LYS A 267 18.12 -12.64 -3.07
N ARG A 268 17.47 -12.68 -1.90
CA ARG A 268 17.56 -13.74 -0.90
C ARG A 268 16.24 -13.85 -0.15
N ILE A 269 15.80 -15.06 0.17
CA ILE A 269 14.61 -15.34 0.97
C ILE A 269 14.94 -16.44 1.99
N LEU A 270 14.42 -16.31 3.21
CA LEU A 270 14.62 -17.26 4.31
C LEU A 270 13.27 -17.85 4.73
N PHE A 271 13.16 -19.16 4.70
CA PHE A 271 12.03 -19.92 5.23
C PHE A 271 12.42 -20.57 6.55
N ASP A 272 11.69 -20.29 7.63
CA ASP A 272 11.90 -20.88 8.95
C ASP A 272 10.75 -21.84 9.26
N VAL A 273 11.03 -23.14 9.21
CA VAL A 273 10.12 -24.28 9.39
C VAL A 273 8.80 -24.14 8.60
N PRO A 274 8.85 -23.99 7.26
CA PRO A 274 7.70 -23.51 6.49
C PRO A 274 6.55 -24.52 6.34
N MET A 275 6.79 -25.82 6.61
CA MET A 275 5.80 -26.88 6.38
C MET A 275 5.22 -27.51 7.67
N ARG A 276 5.54 -26.98 8.85
CA ARG A 276 5.03 -27.53 10.12
C ARG A 276 3.56 -27.17 10.33
N GLY A 277 2.69 -28.19 10.39
CA GLY A 277 1.26 -28.03 10.65
C GLY A 277 0.40 -27.79 9.40
N VAL A 278 0.96 -28.05 8.21
CA VAL A 278 0.29 -27.91 6.90
C VAL A 278 -0.14 -29.30 6.40
N ASP A 279 -1.32 -29.39 5.77
CA ASP A 279 -1.81 -30.65 5.21
C ASP A 279 -0.98 -31.12 3.99
N ALA A 280 -1.11 -32.39 3.62
CA ALA A 280 -0.31 -32.99 2.55
C ALA A 280 -0.52 -32.34 1.18
N GLY A 281 -1.68 -31.72 0.92
CA GLY A 281 -1.99 -31.03 -0.33
C GLY A 281 -1.30 -29.67 -0.42
N ALA A 282 -1.36 -28.89 0.66
CA ALA A 282 -0.72 -27.58 0.75
C ALA A 282 0.82 -27.68 0.80
N ASN A 283 1.38 -28.78 1.28
CA ASN A 283 2.83 -29.05 1.18
C ASN A 283 3.29 -29.11 -0.29
N ALA A 284 2.55 -29.78 -1.18
CA ALA A 284 2.91 -29.88 -2.59
C ALA A 284 2.87 -28.53 -3.31
N GLU A 285 1.96 -27.63 -2.92
CA GLU A 285 1.89 -26.27 -3.45
C GLU A 285 3.07 -25.42 -2.95
N LEU A 286 3.41 -25.51 -1.66
CA LEU A 286 4.58 -24.84 -1.09
C LEU A 286 5.89 -25.28 -1.76
N HIS A 287 6.04 -26.57 -2.06
CA HIS A 287 7.19 -27.08 -2.83
C HIS A 287 7.32 -26.37 -4.19
N ARG A 288 6.23 -26.29 -4.96
CA ARG A 288 6.23 -25.62 -6.28
C ARG A 288 6.57 -24.13 -6.19
N VAL A 289 6.09 -23.46 -5.13
CA VAL A 289 6.38 -22.05 -4.90
C VAL A 289 7.87 -21.87 -4.58
N ILE A 290 8.45 -22.72 -3.73
CA ILE A 290 9.87 -22.66 -3.37
C ILE A 290 10.76 -22.92 -4.58
N ASP A 291 10.45 -23.95 -5.38
CA ASP A 291 11.18 -24.26 -6.62
C ASP A 291 11.09 -23.10 -7.63
N GLY A 292 9.88 -22.57 -7.84
CA GLY A 292 9.66 -21.44 -8.75
C GLY A 292 10.39 -20.16 -8.32
N LEU A 293 10.62 -19.96 -7.02
CA LEU A 293 11.45 -18.87 -6.50
C LEU A 293 12.94 -19.10 -6.79
N ALA A 294 13.44 -20.33 -6.65
CA ALA A 294 14.81 -20.67 -6.99
C ALA A 294 15.08 -20.48 -8.51
N ASP A 295 14.14 -20.89 -9.36
CA ASP A 295 14.25 -20.80 -10.84
C ASP A 295 14.40 -19.36 -11.36
N VAL A 296 13.80 -18.38 -10.67
CA VAL A 296 13.94 -16.96 -11.03
C VAL A 296 15.23 -16.32 -10.49
N GLY A 297 16.14 -17.11 -9.92
CA GLY A 297 17.48 -16.69 -9.50
C GLY A 297 17.57 -16.10 -8.09
N LEU A 298 16.58 -16.34 -7.23
CA LEU A 298 16.64 -15.98 -5.81
C LEU A 298 17.47 -16.98 -5.01
N VAL A 299 18.27 -16.48 -4.07
CA VAL A 299 18.91 -17.35 -3.07
C VAL A 299 17.86 -17.74 -2.03
N VAL A 300 17.45 -19.01 -2.02
CA VAL A 300 16.52 -19.55 -1.02
C VAL A 300 17.32 -20.21 0.11
N VAL A 301 17.09 -19.78 1.35
CA VAL A 301 17.62 -20.43 2.56
C VAL A 301 16.43 -21.02 3.31
N MET A 302 16.52 -22.27 3.71
CA MET A 302 15.46 -22.96 4.45
C MET A 302 16.04 -23.53 5.74
N ILE A 303 15.39 -23.25 6.86
CA ILE A 303 15.65 -23.86 8.16
C ILE A 303 14.52 -24.85 8.38
N SER A 304 14.82 -26.14 8.43
CA SER A 304 13.82 -27.17 8.71
C SER A 304 14.43 -28.26 9.59
N SER A 305 13.62 -28.78 10.50
CA SER A 305 13.91 -29.98 11.27
C SER A 305 13.22 -31.22 10.69
N TYR A 306 12.59 -31.10 9.51
CA TYR A 306 11.88 -32.18 8.83
C TYR A 306 12.67 -32.65 7.60
N LEU A 307 13.31 -33.82 7.71
CA LEU A 307 14.28 -34.29 6.73
C LEU A 307 13.72 -34.56 5.32
N PRO A 308 12.49 -35.09 5.14
CA PRO A 308 11.92 -35.27 3.81
C PRO A 308 11.82 -33.98 2.99
N GLU A 309 11.61 -32.84 3.65
CA GLU A 309 11.58 -31.53 3.02
C GLU A 309 12.99 -31.07 2.63
N VAL A 310 13.95 -31.22 3.56
CA VAL A 310 15.36 -30.86 3.35
C VAL A 310 15.92 -31.61 2.15
N LEU A 311 15.74 -32.93 2.10
CA LEU A 311 16.27 -33.79 1.05
C LEU A 311 15.62 -33.54 -0.32
N LYS A 312 14.38 -33.05 -0.35
CA LYS A 312 13.63 -32.84 -1.61
C LYS A 312 13.88 -31.47 -2.24
N LEU A 313 14.13 -30.43 -1.43
CA LEU A 313 14.22 -29.04 -1.89
C LEU A 313 15.64 -28.45 -1.88
N SER A 314 16.57 -29.02 -1.11
CA SER A 314 17.83 -28.34 -0.81
C SER A 314 18.95 -28.77 -1.76
N GLY A 315 19.47 -27.87 -2.59
CA GLY A 315 20.69 -28.12 -3.37
C GLY A 315 21.97 -28.23 -2.51
N ARG A 316 21.93 -27.70 -1.29
CA ARG A 316 23.02 -27.70 -0.30
C ARG A 316 22.41 -27.73 1.11
N VAL A 317 22.92 -28.60 1.96
CA VAL A 317 22.44 -28.80 3.34
C VAL A 317 23.55 -28.46 4.32
N LEU A 318 23.26 -27.59 5.29
CA LEU A 318 24.18 -27.25 6.38
C LEU A 318 23.60 -27.82 7.68
N VAL A 319 24.36 -28.67 8.37
CA VAL A 319 23.93 -29.24 9.65
C VAL A 319 24.44 -28.35 10.78
N SER A 320 23.51 -27.83 11.58
CA SER A 320 23.82 -26.99 12.74
C SER A 320 23.61 -27.75 14.03
N ARG A 321 24.61 -27.75 14.91
CA ARG A 321 24.56 -28.35 16.25
C ARG A 321 25.16 -27.38 17.26
N GLN A 322 24.42 -27.12 18.35
CA GLN A 322 24.82 -26.15 19.39
C GLN A 322 25.23 -24.77 18.84
N GLY A 323 24.54 -24.30 17.79
CA GLY A 323 24.79 -23.01 17.16
C GLY A 323 26.03 -22.95 16.26
N ARG A 324 26.67 -24.10 15.96
CA ARG A 324 27.79 -24.20 15.01
C ARG A 324 27.40 -25.10 13.84
N ILE A 325 27.82 -24.71 12.64
CA ILE A 325 27.75 -25.61 11.49
C ILE A 325 28.81 -26.69 11.69
N VAL A 326 28.36 -27.93 11.77
CA VAL A 326 29.22 -29.10 12.02
C VAL A 326 29.58 -29.83 10.75
N ASP A 327 28.73 -29.77 9.73
CA ASP A 327 28.99 -30.39 8.43
C ASP A 327 28.12 -29.78 7.32
N GLU A 328 28.49 -30.10 6.09
CA GLU A 328 27.86 -29.64 4.87
C GLU A 328 27.72 -30.77 3.86
N PHE A 329 26.53 -30.94 3.30
CA PHE A 329 26.25 -31.94 2.27
C PHE A 329 25.76 -31.27 0.98
N SER A 330 26.25 -31.76 -0.15
CA SER A 330 25.64 -31.51 -1.45
C SER A 330 24.36 -32.37 -1.63
N PHE A 331 23.51 -32.02 -2.59
CA PHE A 331 22.27 -32.76 -2.88
C PHE A 331 22.49 -34.26 -3.06
N ASP A 332 23.55 -34.66 -3.78
CA ASP A 332 23.84 -36.06 -4.08
C ASP A 332 24.41 -36.84 -2.88
N GLU A 333 25.00 -36.13 -1.92
CA GLU A 333 25.64 -36.73 -0.74
C GLU A 333 24.71 -36.81 0.47
N ALA A 334 23.68 -35.96 0.49
CA ALA A 334 22.73 -35.81 1.58
C ALA A 334 21.80 -37.03 1.68
N THR A 335 21.92 -37.78 2.77
CA THR A 335 20.96 -38.82 3.15
C THR A 335 20.42 -38.55 4.55
N GLU A 336 19.21 -39.06 4.83
CA GLU A 336 18.58 -38.92 6.14
C GLU A 336 19.50 -39.42 7.26
N GLU A 337 20.12 -40.59 7.06
CA GLU A 337 21.04 -41.23 7.99
C GLU A 337 22.28 -40.36 8.27
N LYS A 338 22.95 -39.85 7.23
CA LYS A 338 24.15 -39.01 7.38
C LYS A 338 23.84 -37.70 8.11
N ILE A 339 22.72 -37.07 7.76
CA ILE A 339 22.28 -35.81 8.40
C ILE A 339 21.98 -36.06 9.88
N LEU A 340 21.26 -37.13 10.21
CA LEU A 340 20.93 -37.49 11.59
C LEU A 340 22.18 -37.83 12.41
N LEU A 341 23.07 -38.65 11.86
CA LEU A 341 24.34 -39.01 12.51
C LEU A 341 25.13 -37.75 12.89
N THR A 342 25.26 -36.81 11.96
CA THR A 342 25.99 -35.54 12.17
C THR A 342 25.27 -34.59 13.12
N ALA A 343 23.94 -34.60 13.13
CA ALA A 343 23.15 -33.76 14.02
C ALA A 343 23.22 -34.23 15.48
N VAL A 344 23.45 -35.53 15.70
CA VAL A 344 23.49 -36.16 17.03
C VAL A 344 24.93 -36.33 17.55
N HIS A 345 25.87 -36.75 16.71
CA HIS A 345 27.27 -37.09 17.06
C HIS A 345 28.28 -36.04 16.61
#